data_AF-A0AAU4TXL2-F1
#
_entry.id   AF-A0AAU4TXL2-F1
#
_cell.length_a   1.000
_cell.length_b   1.000
_cell.length_c   1.000
_cell.angle_alpha   90.00
_cell.angle_beta   90.00
_cell.angle_gamma   90.00
#
_symmetry.space_group_name_H-M   'P 1'
#
loop_
_entity.id
_entity.type
_entity.pdbx_description
1 polymer ?
#
loop_
_entity_poly.entity_id
_entity_poly.type
_entity_poly.pdbx_seq_one_letter_code
_entity_poly.pdbx_strand_id
1 'polypeptide(L)'
;MFNRAETLLPMWRMRYRISALAALLAAVAIILTQAIVSTSPAHAAGWNNCPTGFGNSSSCSNISSNDTVRERQLPAQVYRGDSRSPYEIFTHGFTAVGTDYDLPRHIQGRDGSGYISTSADLSQSERFARSQGGRNLGAAMANPNCRTGRPVAMWTPFPGMGWTLTGQCTNRWVEADTYVYQIDSHMARNALYTDDQVRGNPGLARFGGQQEWAYLHHIPNTAIIGVRVYRMRAQVHNGQLEYRGQTFTFDRFIGNPAHAEARSTYNPAADPSAHFGPSTDLGTPAIAANPYTRGCEAIAQCR
;
A
#
# COMPACT_ATOMS: atom_id res chain seq x y z
N MET A 1 16.68 62.65 -59.29
CA MET A 1 17.50 61.77 -58.42
C MET A 1 16.69 61.50 -57.16
N PHE A 2 16.11 60.30 -57.05
CA PHE A 2 15.35 59.84 -55.89
C PHE A 2 16.30 59.11 -54.94
N ASN A 3 16.31 59.48 -53.65
CA ASN A 3 16.84 58.61 -52.60
C ASN A 3 15.76 58.41 -51.53
N ARG A 4 15.33 57.16 -51.40
CA ARG A 4 14.45 56.65 -50.34
C ARG A 4 15.31 56.36 -49.10
N ALA A 5 14.86 56.83 -47.93
CA ALA A 5 15.33 56.35 -46.65
C ALA A 5 14.41 55.21 -46.18
N GLU A 6 14.96 54.02 -46.02
CA GLU A 6 14.30 52.85 -45.45
C GLU A 6 14.34 52.91 -43.92
N THR A 7 13.16 52.81 -43.31
CA THR A 7 12.96 52.67 -41.87
C THR A 7 13.07 51.19 -41.47
N LEU A 8 14.21 50.80 -40.92
CA LEU A 8 14.39 49.50 -40.28
C LEU A 8 13.81 49.51 -38.86
N LEU A 9 12.84 48.62 -38.61
CA LEU A 9 12.21 48.42 -37.30
C LEU A 9 13.16 47.71 -36.32
N PRO A 10 13.11 48.05 -35.01
CA PRO A 10 14.02 47.53 -34.00
C PRO A 10 13.76 46.04 -33.68
N MET A 11 14.85 45.25 -33.71
CA MET A 11 14.95 43.79 -33.53
C MET A 11 14.48 43.20 -32.18
N TRP A 12 13.83 43.97 -31.30
CA TRP A 12 13.50 43.52 -29.95
C TRP A 12 12.22 42.67 -29.85
N ARG A 13 11.40 42.59 -30.91
CA ARG A 13 10.15 41.80 -30.91
C ARG A 13 10.28 40.32 -31.31
N MET A 14 11.45 39.85 -31.75
CA MET A 14 11.62 38.47 -32.22
C MET A 14 12.06 37.47 -31.13
N ARG A 15 12.56 37.94 -29.98
CA ARG A 15 13.07 37.05 -28.91
C ARG A 15 11.99 36.45 -28.00
N TYR A 16 10.77 36.99 -27.99
CA TYR A 16 9.70 36.50 -27.11
C TYR A 16 8.81 35.41 -27.70
N ARG A 17 8.79 35.23 -29.03
CA ARG A 17 7.96 34.19 -29.68
C ARG A 17 8.61 32.81 -29.69
N ILE A 18 9.95 32.75 -29.63
CA ILE A 18 10.69 31.49 -29.60
C ILE A 18 10.62 30.85 -28.20
N SER A 19 10.60 31.66 -27.13
CA SER A 19 10.54 31.16 -25.75
C SER A 19 9.19 30.58 -25.34
N ALA A 20 8.08 31.12 -25.86
CA ALA A 20 6.74 30.61 -25.55
C ALA A 20 6.45 29.26 -26.23
N LEU A 21 6.94 29.06 -27.46
CA LEU A 21 6.78 27.80 -28.19
C LEU A 21 7.65 26.68 -27.58
N ALA A 22 8.87 27.02 -27.14
CA ALA A 22 9.75 26.08 -26.45
C ALA A 22 9.19 25.65 -25.07
N ALA A 23 8.59 26.56 -24.32
CA ALA A 23 7.92 26.24 -23.05
C ALA A 23 6.67 25.37 -23.24
N LEU A 24 5.88 25.62 -24.30
CA LEU A 24 4.69 24.82 -24.61
C LEU A 24 5.06 23.41 -25.10
N LEU A 25 6.12 23.26 -25.91
CA LEU A 25 6.63 21.95 -26.35
C LEU A 25 7.25 21.15 -25.20
N ALA A 26 7.93 21.81 -24.25
CA ALA A 26 8.44 21.15 -23.05
C ALA A 26 7.30 20.67 -22.12
N ALA A 27 6.23 21.46 -21.96
CA ALA A 27 5.06 21.07 -21.18
C ALA A 27 4.28 19.90 -21.82
N VAL A 28 4.14 19.89 -23.14
CA VAL A 28 3.50 18.77 -23.87
C VAL A 28 4.36 17.50 -23.81
N ALA A 29 5.69 17.61 -23.86
CA ALA A 29 6.59 16.46 -23.68
C ALA A 29 6.54 15.87 -22.25
N ILE A 30 6.36 16.71 -21.22
CA ILE A 30 6.18 16.25 -19.83
C ILE A 30 4.82 15.56 -19.63
N ILE A 31 3.75 16.04 -20.28
CA ILE A 31 2.43 15.41 -20.19
C ILE A 31 2.38 14.09 -20.99
N LEU A 32 3.03 14.01 -22.15
CA LEU A 32 3.12 12.76 -22.93
C LEU A 32 4.08 11.72 -22.33
N THR A 33 5.10 12.14 -21.56
CA THR A 33 5.93 11.19 -20.81
C THR A 33 5.24 10.69 -19.54
N GLN A 34 4.40 11.48 -18.87
CA GLN A 34 3.62 11.00 -17.71
C GLN A 34 2.48 10.04 -18.10
N ALA A 35 1.96 10.13 -19.33
CA ALA A 35 0.99 9.15 -19.84
C ALA A 35 1.62 7.78 -20.20
N ILE A 36 2.94 7.71 -20.35
CA ILE A 36 3.66 6.47 -20.70
C ILE A 36 4.29 5.79 -19.46
N VAL A 37 4.36 6.47 -18.31
CA VAL A 37 4.97 5.92 -17.09
C VAL A 37 3.99 5.18 -16.16
N SER A 38 2.68 5.18 -16.44
CA SER A 38 1.70 4.39 -15.68
C SER A 38 1.34 3.04 -16.30
N THR A 39 2.11 2.55 -17.27
CA THR A 39 2.19 1.10 -17.48
C THR A 39 3.38 0.62 -16.68
N SER A 40 3.13 0.16 -15.46
CA SER A 40 4.07 -0.72 -14.77
C SER A 40 4.61 -1.71 -15.80
N PRO A 41 5.93 -1.88 -15.95
CA PRO A 41 6.44 -2.85 -16.90
C PRO A 41 5.75 -4.17 -16.59
N ALA A 42 5.11 -4.76 -17.60
CA ALA A 42 4.58 -6.10 -17.51
C ALA A 42 5.79 -7.02 -17.27
N HIS A 43 6.11 -7.27 -16.00
CA HIS A 43 7.11 -8.23 -15.61
C HIS A 43 6.69 -9.56 -16.23
N ALA A 44 7.56 -10.13 -17.05
CA ALA A 44 7.37 -11.48 -17.53
C ALA A 44 7.17 -12.38 -16.32
N ALA A 45 6.09 -13.15 -16.32
CA ALA A 45 5.95 -14.30 -15.45
C ALA A 45 7.15 -15.20 -15.74
N GLY A 46 8.21 -15.05 -14.94
CA GLY A 46 9.34 -15.96 -15.01
C GLY A 46 8.86 -17.38 -14.70
N TRP A 47 9.74 -18.36 -14.82
CA TRP A 47 9.52 -19.72 -14.31
C TRP A 47 9.26 -19.83 -12.79
N ASN A 48 9.01 -18.71 -12.12
CA ASN A 48 8.82 -18.50 -10.70
C ASN A 48 7.36 -18.16 -10.37
N ASN A 49 6.42 -18.94 -10.92
CA ASN A 49 5.00 -18.82 -10.60
C ASN A 49 4.55 -19.95 -9.70
N CYS A 50 3.58 -19.66 -8.86
CA CYS A 50 2.96 -20.62 -7.99
C CYS A 50 1.78 -21.28 -8.75
N PRO A 51 1.61 -22.62 -8.70
CA PRO A 51 0.51 -23.31 -9.35
C PRO A 51 -0.82 -23.15 -8.59
N THR A 52 -1.96 -23.32 -9.25
CA THR A 52 -3.30 -23.30 -8.63
C THR A 52 -3.41 -24.22 -7.40
N GLY A 53 -4.06 -23.79 -6.32
CA GLY A 53 -4.33 -24.60 -5.13
C GLY A 53 -3.13 -24.76 -4.19
N PHE A 54 -2.50 -23.67 -3.77
CA PHE A 54 -1.14 -23.69 -3.20
C PHE A 54 -0.91 -24.58 -1.95
N GLY A 55 0.28 -25.20 -1.92
CA GLY A 55 0.79 -25.93 -0.76
C GLY A 55 2.01 -26.78 -1.10
N ASN A 56 3.23 -26.24 -0.86
CA ASN A 56 4.46 -26.92 -0.35
C ASN A 56 5.81 -26.22 -0.69
N SER A 57 5.85 -25.10 -1.42
CA SER A 57 7.12 -24.37 -1.64
C SER A 57 7.25 -23.15 -0.73
N SER A 58 8.47 -22.84 -0.30
CA SER A 58 8.79 -21.70 0.57
C SER A 58 8.56 -20.33 -0.09
N SER A 59 8.57 -20.28 -1.42
CA SER A 59 8.34 -19.06 -2.21
C SER A 59 6.88 -18.82 -2.61
N CYS A 60 5.99 -19.76 -2.30
CA CYS A 60 4.57 -19.65 -2.58
C CYS A 60 3.74 -19.58 -1.31
N SER A 61 2.51 -19.10 -1.49
CA SER A 61 1.50 -19.11 -0.47
C SER A 61 1.27 -20.53 0.07
N ASN A 62 0.96 -20.67 1.37
CA ASN A 62 0.56 -21.94 1.96
C ASN A 62 -0.97 -22.15 1.94
N ILE A 63 -1.69 -21.31 1.20
CA ILE A 63 -3.14 -21.38 1.06
C ILE A 63 -3.54 -22.53 0.14
N SER A 64 -4.22 -23.52 0.70
CA SER A 64 -4.89 -24.56 -0.09
C SER A 64 -6.34 -24.15 -0.35
N SER A 65 -6.67 -23.79 -1.59
CA SER A 65 -8.03 -23.48 -2.05
C SER A 65 -8.26 -23.90 -3.50
N ASN A 66 -9.45 -24.46 -3.76
CA ASN A 66 -9.89 -24.85 -5.10
C ASN A 66 -10.24 -23.63 -5.99
N ASP A 67 -10.40 -22.46 -5.38
CA ASP A 67 -10.83 -21.22 -6.06
C ASP A 67 -9.70 -20.18 -6.17
N THR A 68 -8.48 -20.67 -6.46
CA THR A 68 -7.30 -19.84 -6.70
C THR A 68 -6.76 -20.06 -8.11
N VAL A 69 -6.18 -19.02 -8.68
CA VAL A 69 -5.50 -19.11 -9.97
C VAL A 69 -3.99 -19.13 -9.80
N ARG A 70 -3.26 -19.58 -10.82
CA ARG A 70 -1.81 -19.43 -10.90
C ARG A 70 -1.45 -17.95 -10.72
N GLU A 71 -0.51 -17.68 -9.81
CA GLU A 71 -0.05 -16.33 -9.47
C GLU A 71 1.48 -16.30 -9.36
N ARG A 72 2.05 -15.12 -9.24
CA ARG A 72 3.48 -14.90 -8.99
C ARG A 72 3.94 -15.39 -7.61
N GLN A 73 5.24 -15.62 -7.42
CA GLN A 73 5.80 -15.91 -6.10
C GLN A 73 5.66 -14.76 -5.11
N LEU A 74 5.62 -15.11 -3.81
CA LEU A 74 5.63 -14.15 -2.72
C LEU A 74 6.91 -13.29 -2.78
N PRO A 75 6.82 -11.96 -2.64
CA PRO A 75 7.99 -11.12 -2.46
C PRO A 75 8.61 -11.43 -1.10
N ALA A 76 9.91 -11.16 -0.92
CA ALA A 76 10.58 -11.37 0.37
C ALA A 76 9.88 -10.65 1.53
N GLN A 77 9.31 -9.48 1.25
CA GLN A 77 8.55 -8.70 2.22
C GLN A 77 7.44 -7.91 1.56
N VAL A 78 6.44 -7.59 2.37
CA VAL A 78 5.36 -6.66 2.05
C VAL A 78 5.26 -5.61 3.15
N TYR A 79 4.45 -4.60 2.88
CA TYR A 79 4.23 -3.47 3.77
C TYR A 79 2.75 -3.27 4.04
N ARG A 80 2.44 -2.72 5.21
CA ARG A 80 1.08 -2.33 5.58
C ARG A 80 1.09 -0.99 6.28
N GLY A 81 0.41 0.00 5.70
CA GLY A 81 0.09 1.25 6.40
C GLY A 81 -1.02 1.02 7.43
N ASP A 82 -0.81 1.44 8.68
CA ASP A 82 -1.79 1.26 9.75
C ASP A 82 -1.72 2.38 10.79
N SER A 83 -2.84 2.63 11.48
CA SER A 83 -2.92 3.63 12.55
C SER A 83 -2.59 3.06 13.93
N ARG A 84 -2.69 1.73 14.09
CA ARG A 84 -2.44 1.04 15.36
C ARG A 84 -0.98 1.12 15.78
N SER A 85 -0.77 1.22 17.08
CA SER A 85 0.58 1.36 17.65
C SER A 85 1.40 0.07 17.51
N PRO A 86 2.74 0.16 17.43
CA PRO A 86 3.57 -1.02 17.34
C PRO A 86 3.51 -1.92 18.56
N TYR A 87 3.17 -1.40 19.75
CA TYR A 87 2.91 -2.23 20.93
C TYR A 87 1.80 -3.26 20.65
N GLU A 88 0.67 -2.80 20.13
CA GLU A 88 -0.47 -3.65 19.79
C GLU A 88 -0.07 -4.69 18.74
N ILE A 89 0.57 -4.25 17.66
CA ILE A 89 0.89 -5.08 16.51
C ILE A 89 2.04 -6.06 16.79
N PHE A 90 3.07 -5.66 17.53
CA PHE A 90 4.15 -6.57 17.92
C PHE A 90 3.71 -7.58 18.97
N THR A 91 2.65 -7.30 19.72
CA THR A 91 2.08 -8.25 20.68
C THR A 91 1.12 -9.23 20.01
N HIS A 92 0.25 -8.76 19.11
CA HIS A 92 -0.88 -9.55 18.61
C HIS A 92 -0.84 -9.85 17.12
N GLY A 93 0.04 -9.23 16.35
CA GLY A 93 0.01 -9.32 14.89
C GLY A 93 -1.14 -8.53 14.29
N PHE A 94 -1.58 -8.95 13.10
CA PHE A 94 -2.77 -8.40 12.46
C PHE A 94 -3.85 -9.46 12.37
N THR A 95 -5.09 -9.10 12.68
CA THR A 95 -6.27 -9.93 12.42
C THR A 95 -7.23 -9.17 11.50
N ALA A 96 -7.85 -9.90 10.57
CA ALA A 96 -8.86 -9.39 9.66
C ALA A 96 -10.10 -8.92 10.44
N VAL A 97 -10.91 -8.06 9.81
CA VAL A 97 -12.08 -7.48 10.45
C VAL A 97 -13.28 -8.43 10.50
N GLY A 98 -13.27 -9.47 9.68
CA GLY A 98 -14.30 -10.50 9.61
C GLY A 98 -13.78 -11.75 8.91
N THR A 99 -14.67 -12.48 8.26
CA THR A 99 -14.39 -13.79 7.63
C THR A 99 -15.03 -13.90 6.24
N ASP A 100 -15.33 -12.76 5.60
CA ASP A 100 -15.83 -12.69 4.23
C ASP A 100 -14.66 -12.77 3.24
N TYR A 101 -14.56 -13.88 2.52
CA TYR A 101 -13.47 -14.16 1.58
C TYR A 101 -13.82 -13.88 0.12
N ASP A 102 -14.94 -13.23 -0.19
CA ASP A 102 -15.19 -12.70 -1.53
C ASP A 102 -14.14 -11.62 -1.87
N LEU A 103 -13.18 -11.99 -2.71
CA LEU A 103 -12.02 -11.16 -3.05
C LEU A 103 -12.42 -9.93 -3.89
N PRO A 104 -13.29 -10.02 -4.93
CA PRO A 104 -13.87 -8.84 -5.57
C PRO A 104 -14.49 -7.84 -4.59
N ARG A 105 -15.22 -8.33 -3.59
CA ARG A 105 -15.86 -7.50 -2.56
C ARG A 105 -14.83 -6.87 -1.62
N HIS A 106 -13.77 -7.58 -1.25
CA HIS A 106 -12.63 -7.05 -0.50
C HIS A 106 -11.95 -5.89 -1.23
N ILE A 107 -11.60 -6.08 -2.50
CA ILE A 107 -10.90 -5.08 -3.34
C ILE A 107 -11.72 -3.79 -3.46
N GLN A 108 -13.05 -3.90 -3.45
CA GLN A 108 -13.96 -2.74 -3.48
C GLN A 108 -14.08 -2.01 -2.13
N GLY A 109 -13.42 -2.49 -1.08
CA GLY A 109 -13.38 -1.86 0.25
C GLY A 109 -14.66 -2.04 1.06
N ARG A 110 -15.36 -3.16 0.93
CA ARG A 110 -16.57 -3.45 1.73
C ARG A 110 -16.23 -3.99 3.13
N ASP A 111 -17.13 -3.74 4.07
CA ASP A 111 -17.00 -4.21 5.46
C ASP A 111 -17.12 -5.74 5.59
N GLY A 112 -16.46 -6.27 6.63
CA GLY A 112 -16.52 -7.69 7.01
C GLY A 112 -15.44 -8.58 6.38
N SER A 113 -14.50 -8.00 5.65
CA SER A 113 -13.48 -8.77 4.92
C SER A 113 -12.62 -9.66 5.82
N GLY A 114 -12.43 -10.90 5.38
CA GLY A 114 -11.48 -11.88 5.90
C GLY A 114 -10.03 -11.67 5.44
N TYR A 115 -9.75 -10.60 4.70
CA TYR A 115 -8.42 -10.29 4.20
C TYR A 115 -7.79 -9.11 4.93
N ILE A 116 -6.46 -9.14 5.03
CA ILE A 116 -5.61 -8.07 5.50
C ILE A 116 -4.81 -7.54 4.30
N SER A 117 -5.16 -6.35 3.83
CA SER A 117 -4.46 -5.69 2.72
C SER A 117 -3.03 -5.34 3.10
N THR A 118 -2.09 -5.76 2.26
CA THR A 118 -0.67 -5.38 2.30
C THR A 118 -0.22 -5.07 0.87
N SER A 119 0.94 -4.42 0.70
CA SER A 119 1.49 -4.12 -0.63
C SER A 119 2.95 -4.48 -0.71
N ALA A 120 3.40 -5.02 -1.83
CA ALA A 120 4.83 -5.17 -2.12
C ALA A 120 5.53 -3.83 -2.39
N ASP A 121 4.77 -2.76 -2.67
CA ASP A 121 5.26 -1.41 -2.90
C ASP A 121 5.13 -0.56 -1.62
N LEU A 122 6.28 -0.19 -1.06
CA LEU A 122 6.36 0.66 0.13
C LEU A 122 5.60 1.98 -0.07
N SER A 123 5.69 2.58 -1.27
CA SER A 123 5.07 3.88 -1.54
C SER A 123 3.53 3.83 -1.50
N GLN A 124 2.93 2.70 -1.86
CA GLN A 124 1.47 2.51 -1.69
C GLN A 124 1.13 2.43 -0.21
N SER A 125 1.89 1.67 0.57
CA SER A 125 1.67 1.55 2.02
C SER A 125 1.86 2.87 2.77
N GLU A 126 2.81 3.70 2.34
CA GLU A 126 3.00 5.07 2.86
C GLU A 126 1.80 5.97 2.56
N ARG A 127 1.20 5.87 1.36
CA ARG A 127 -0.04 6.60 1.03
C ARG A 127 -1.19 6.20 1.95
N PHE A 128 -1.35 4.90 2.20
CA PHE A 128 -2.33 4.38 3.15
C PHE A 128 -2.05 4.85 4.59
N ALA A 129 -0.81 4.74 5.06
CA ALA A 129 -0.42 5.22 6.39
C ALA A 129 -0.65 6.73 6.56
N ARG A 130 -0.40 7.53 5.53
CA ARG A 130 -0.68 8.97 5.53
C ARG A 130 -2.19 9.25 5.61
N SER A 131 -3.00 8.50 4.87
CA SER A 131 -4.46 8.61 4.91
C SER A 131 -5.02 8.25 6.30
N GLN A 132 -4.57 7.11 6.84
CA GLN A 132 -5.02 6.61 8.15
C GLN A 132 -4.46 7.41 9.32
N GLY A 133 -3.27 8.01 9.18
CA GLY A 133 -2.64 8.82 10.23
C GLY A 133 -3.43 10.08 10.62
N GLY A 134 -4.40 10.50 9.81
CA GLY A 134 -5.40 11.50 10.21
C GLY A 134 -6.20 11.09 11.45
N ARG A 135 -6.44 9.78 11.65
CA ARG A 135 -7.06 9.24 12.87
C ARG A 135 -6.17 9.45 14.10
N ASN A 136 -4.86 9.27 13.95
CA ASN A 136 -3.90 9.46 15.04
C ASN A 136 -3.76 10.94 15.40
N LEU A 137 -3.73 11.83 14.40
CA LEU A 137 -3.81 13.28 14.62
C LEU A 137 -5.12 13.66 15.32
N GLY A 138 -6.25 13.09 14.89
CA GLY A 138 -7.56 13.33 15.49
C GLY A 138 -7.63 12.88 16.95
N ALA A 139 -7.07 11.70 17.26
CA ALA A 139 -6.97 11.18 18.61
C ALA A 139 -6.08 12.07 19.50
N ALA A 140 -4.94 12.53 18.98
CA ALA A 140 -4.08 13.47 19.70
C ALA A 140 -4.78 14.82 19.95
N MET A 141 -5.51 15.35 18.97
CA MET A 141 -6.29 16.58 19.12
C MET A 141 -7.48 16.43 20.09
N ALA A 142 -8.08 15.24 20.18
CA ALA A 142 -9.20 14.97 21.08
C ALA A 142 -8.80 15.04 22.56
N ASN A 143 -7.51 15.02 22.88
CA ASN A 143 -7.04 15.23 24.24
C ASN A 143 -7.47 16.63 24.76
N PRO A 144 -8.17 16.72 25.91
CA PRO A 144 -8.67 17.99 26.44
C PRO A 144 -7.60 19.06 26.59
N ASN A 145 -6.38 18.66 26.97
CA ASN A 145 -5.29 19.59 27.17
C ASN A 145 -4.83 20.23 25.86
N CYS A 146 -4.84 19.48 24.75
CA CYS A 146 -4.55 20.01 23.42
C CYS A 146 -5.56 21.07 22.99
N ARG A 147 -6.85 20.89 23.31
CA ARG A 147 -7.90 21.88 23.05
C ARG A 147 -7.70 23.17 23.83
N THR A 148 -7.19 23.07 25.07
CA THR A 148 -6.85 24.25 25.89
C THR A 148 -5.53 24.92 25.52
N GLY A 149 -4.83 24.42 24.48
CA GLY A 149 -3.53 24.94 24.06
C GLY A 149 -2.38 24.59 25.01
N ARG A 150 -2.61 23.70 25.98
CA ARG A 150 -1.58 23.23 26.91
C ARG A 150 -0.77 22.13 26.23
N PRO A 151 0.57 22.15 26.36
CA PRO A 151 1.40 21.12 25.78
C PRO A 151 1.12 19.78 26.46
N VAL A 152 0.88 18.75 25.66
CA VAL A 152 0.74 17.37 26.13
C VAL A 152 1.50 16.43 25.22
N ALA A 153 2.09 15.42 25.83
CA ALA A 153 2.77 14.32 25.18
C ALA A 153 2.03 13.01 25.48
N MET A 154 1.80 12.22 24.44
CA MET A 154 1.22 10.89 24.50
C MET A 154 2.34 9.87 24.31
N TRP A 155 2.40 8.91 25.24
CA TRP A 155 3.44 7.89 25.25
C TRP A 155 2.80 6.51 25.21
N THR A 156 3.48 5.59 24.55
CA THR A 156 3.13 4.17 24.55
C THR A 156 4.36 3.37 24.95
N PRO A 157 4.23 2.32 25.78
CA PRO A 157 5.36 1.45 26.07
C PRO A 157 5.66 0.57 24.85
N PHE A 158 6.93 0.42 24.49
CA PHE A 158 7.39 -0.43 23.39
C PHE A 158 8.19 -1.61 23.96
N PRO A 159 7.85 -2.86 23.58
CA PRO A 159 8.56 -4.02 24.08
C PRO A 159 10.06 -3.93 23.73
N GLY A 160 10.91 -4.12 24.74
CA GLY A 160 12.37 -4.06 24.57
C GLY A 160 12.99 -2.66 24.36
N MET A 161 12.19 -1.60 24.20
CA MET A 161 12.69 -0.23 23.91
C MET A 161 12.17 0.85 24.88
N GLY A 162 11.21 0.51 25.75
CA GLY A 162 10.67 1.46 26.72
C GLY A 162 9.65 2.43 26.13
N TRP A 163 9.45 3.58 26.77
CA TRP A 163 8.40 4.52 26.39
C TRP A 163 8.79 5.36 25.17
N THR A 164 7.89 5.48 24.19
CA THR A 164 8.10 6.32 23.00
C THR A 164 6.96 7.31 22.81
N LEU A 165 7.29 8.53 22.37
CA LEU A 165 6.36 9.62 22.13
C LEU A 165 5.56 9.35 20.85
N THR A 166 4.29 9.02 20.97
CA THR A 166 3.40 8.67 19.85
C THR A 166 2.52 9.83 19.40
N GLY A 167 2.44 10.90 20.18
CA GLY A 167 1.77 12.12 19.77
C GLY A 167 2.03 13.26 20.74
N GLN A 168 1.86 14.48 20.26
CA GLN A 168 1.93 15.67 21.10
C GLN A 168 1.16 16.82 20.50
N CYS A 169 0.88 17.82 21.32
CA CYS A 169 0.34 19.08 20.85
C CYS A 169 1.09 20.24 21.48
N THR A 170 1.38 21.27 20.70
CA THR A 170 2.07 22.49 21.15
C THR A 170 1.75 23.62 20.20
N ASN A 171 1.50 24.83 20.70
CA ASN A 171 1.41 26.05 19.90
C ASN A 171 0.55 25.92 18.62
N ARG A 172 -0.70 25.43 18.74
CA ARG A 172 -1.65 25.15 17.63
C ARG A 172 -1.20 24.09 16.62
N TRP A 173 -0.19 23.29 16.94
CA TRP A 173 0.19 22.13 16.17
C TRP A 173 -0.16 20.86 16.92
N VAL A 174 -0.60 19.86 16.17
CA VAL A 174 -0.76 18.49 16.65
C VAL A 174 0.16 17.62 15.83
N GLU A 175 0.89 16.77 16.54
CA GLU A 175 1.78 15.78 15.99
C GLU A 175 1.33 14.39 16.43
N ALA A 176 1.44 13.42 15.53
CA ALA A 176 1.17 12.03 15.83
C ALA A 176 2.04 11.12 14.97
N ASP A 177 2.40 9.97 15.53
CA ASP A 177 3.06 8.91 14.78
C ASP A 177 2.03 8.12 13.96
N THR A 178 2.42 7.75 12.75
CA THR A 178 1.72 6.80 11.88
C THR A 178 2.72 5.78 11.37
N TYR A 179 2.22 4.61 10.97
CA TYR A 179 3.03 3.40 10.93
C TYR A 179 2.94 2.72 9.58
N VAL A 180 4.10 2.31 9.06
CA VAL A 180 4.18 1.33 7.97
C VAL A 180 4.92 0.11 8.49
N TYR A 181 4.18 -0.97 8.68
CA TYR A 181 4.72 -2.24 9.13
C TYR A 181 5.39 -2.97 7.97
N GLN A 182 6.55 -3.54 8.24
CA GLN A 182 7.29 -4.40 7.32
C GLN A 182 7.09 -5.85 7.74
N ILE A 183 6.63 -6.68 6.82
CA ILE A 183 6.18 -8.04 7.09
C ILE A 183 7.00 -8.99 6.21
N ASP A 184 7.58 -10.01 6.82
CA ASP A 184 8.24 -11.11 6.14
C ASP A 184 7.19 -12.04 5.54
N SER A 185 7.10 -12.04 4.21
CA SER A 185 6.08 -12.82 3.50
C SER A 185 6.36 -14.32 3.56
N HIS A 186 7.63 -14.73 3.70
CA HIS A 186 8.02 -16.13 3.83
C HIS A 186 7.77 -16.66 5.25
N MET A 187 7.57 -15.80 6.23
CA MET A 187 7.11 -16.21 7.55
C MET A 187 5.59 -16.27 7.65
N ALA A 188 4.88 -15.28 7.11
CA ALA A 188 3.41 -15.27 7.15
C ALA A 188 2.79 -16.27 6.15
N ARG A 189 3.27 -16.27 4.89
CA ARG A 189 2.94 -17.16 3.76
C ARG A 189 1.47 -17.39 3.41
N ASN A 190 0.51 -16.73 4.03
CA ASN A 190 -0.91 -16.94 3.78
C ASN A 190 -1.53 -15.79 2.98
N ALA A 191 -0.91 -15.39 1.87
CA ALA A 191 -1.39 -14.28 1.03
C ALA A 191 -1.72 -14.68 -0.40
N LEU A 192 -2.64 -13.93 -1.02
CA LEU A 192 -2.98 -13.99 -2.44
C LEU A 192 -2.59 -12.68 -3.12
N TYR A 193 -2.04 -12.75 -4.33
CA TYR A 193 -1.77 -11.54 -5.11
C TYR A 193 -3.02 -11.11 -5.88
N THR A 194 -3.62 -9.99 -5.48
CA THR A 194 -4.99 -9.66 -5.86
C THR A 194 -5.18 -9.45 -7.36
N ASP A 195 -4.27 -8.75 -8.04
CA ASP A 195 -4.38 -8.52 -9.48
C ASP A 195 -4.36 -9.83 -10.28
N ASP A 196 -3.56 -10.82 -9.83
CA ASP A 196 -3.51 -12.11 -10.52
C ASP A 196 -4.82 -12.87 -10.30
N GLN A 197 -5.38 -12.85 -9.08
CA GLN A 197 -6.63 -13.53 -8.77
C GLN A 197 -7.82 -12.94 -9.53
N VAL A 198 -7.95 -11.61 -9.62
CA VAL A 198 -9.14 -10.99 -10.24
C VAL A 198 -8.99 -10.64 -11.73
N ARG A 199 -7.92 -11.08 -12.39
CA ARG A 199 -7.64 -10.73 -13.80
C ARG A 199 -8.74 -11.09 -14.81
N GLY A 200 -9.61 -12.04 -14.48
CA GLY A 200 -10.79 -12.38 -15.29
C GLY A 200 -11.90 -11.31 -15.27
N ASN A 201 -11.83 -10.31 -14.39
CA ASN A 201 -12.85 -9.29 -14.22
C ASN A 201 -12.33 -7.88 -14.59
N PRO A 202 -12.64 -7.36 -15.80
CA PRO A 202 -12.17 -6.05 -16.22
C PRO A 202 -12.73 -4.90 -15.37
N GLY A 203 -13.86 -5.10 -14.67
CA GLY A 203 -14.44 -4.10 -13.77
C GLY A 203 -13.57 -3.81 -12.54
N LEU A 204 -12.63 -4.68 -12.21
CA LEU A 204 -11.71 -4.53 -11.08
C LEU A 204 -10.34 -3.96 -11.48
N ALA A 205 -10.06 -3.80 -12.78
CA ALA A 205 -8.77 -3.29 -13.27
C ALA A 205 -8.41 -1.91 -12.69
N ARG A 206 -9.40 -1.08 -12.37
CA ARG A 206 -9.21 0.24 -11.73
C ARG A 206 -8.59 0.19 -10.34
N PHE A 207 -8.68 -0.96 -9.65
CA PHE A 207 -8.08 -1.18 -8.34
C PHE A 207 -6.70 -1.85 -8.44
N GLY A 208 -6.28 -2.23 -9.65
CA GLY A 208 -4.98 -2.85 -9.87
C GLY A 208 -3.83 -1.87 -9.70
N GLY A 209 -2.60 -2.40 -9.68
CA GLY A 209 -1.37 -1.59 -9.57
C GLY A 209 -1.03 -1.16 -8.14
N GLN A 210 -1.86 -1.52 -7.16
CA GLN A 210 -1.53 -1.39 -5.73
C GLN A 210 -0.46 -2.41 -5.27
N GLN A 211 -0.09 -3.36 -6.14
CA GLN A 211 0.77 -4.50 -5.82
C GLN A 211 0.31 -5.22 -4.55
N GLU A 212 -1.00 -5.39 -4.42
CA GLU A 212 -1.62 -5.85 -3.19
C GLU A 212 -1.47 -7.36 -3.00
N TRP A 213 -1.06 -7.72 -1.78
CA TRP A 213 -1.06 -9.07 -1.27
C TRP A 213 -2.07 -9.15 -0.13
N ALA A 214 -3.16 -9.87 -0.36
CA ALA A 214 -4.26 -10.03 0.59
C ALA A 214 -3.99 -11.24 1.49
N TYR A 215 -3.61 -10.99 2.74
CA TYR A 215 -3.35 -12.03 3.74
C TYR A 215 -4.66 -12.54 4.34
N LEU A 216 -4.80 -13.84 4.51
CA LEU A 216 -6.04 -14.45 5.01
C LEU A 216 -6.07 -14.45 6.54
N HIS A 217 -7.06 -13.79 7.11
CA HIS A 217 -7.44 -13.78 8.52
C HIS A 217 -6.42 -13.26 9.52
N HIS A 218 -5.18 -13.74 9.49
CA HIS A 218 -4.17 -13.42 10.48
C HIS A 218 -2.77 -13.30 9.88
N ILE A 219 -2.01 -12.30 10.33
CA ILE A 219 -0.57 -12.19 10.14
C ILE A 219 0.05 -12.25 11.54
N PRO A 220 0.78 -13.32 11.88
CA PRO A 220 1.34 -13.47 13.22
C PRO A 220 2.38 -12.39 13.49
N ASN A 221 2.50 -11.97 14.76
CA ASN A 221 3.49 -10.97 15.16
C ASN A 221 4.93 -11.38 14.82
N THR A 222 5.26 -12.66 14.85
CA THR A 222 6.57 -13.18 14.45
C THR A 222 6.89 -12.94 12.99
N ALA A 223 5.91 -12.81 12.10
CA ALA A 223 6.13 -12.44 10.70
C ALA A 223 6.35 -10.94 10.50
N ILE A 224 6.17 -10.11 11.53
CA ILE A 224 6.36 -8.65 11.44
C ILE A 224 7.81 -8.35 11.77
N ILE A 225 8.60 -7.96 10.76
CA ILE A 225 10.03 -7.61 10.91
C ILE A 225 10.19 -6.38 11.82
N GLY A 226 9.31 -5.40 11.64
CA GLY A 226 9.35 -4.15 12.37
C GLY A 226 8.42 -3.12 11.77
N VAL A 227 8.67 -1.86 12.09
CA VAL A 227 7.82 -0.75 11.69
C VAL A 227 8.64 0.50 11.37
N ARG A 228 8.29 1.13 10.26
CA ARG A 228 8.73 2.48 9.88
C ARG A 228 7.76 3.46 10.52
N VAL A 229 8.26 4.30 11.41
CA VAL A 229 7.50 5.34 12.09
C VAL A 229 7.62 6.62 11.29
N TYR A 230 6.48 7.20 10.95
CA TYR A 230 6.39 8.50 10.30
C TYR A 230 5.76 9.49 11.26
N ARG A 231 6.38 10.65 11.41
CA ARG A 231 5.82 11.77 12.15
C ARG A 231 4.92 12.58 11.23
N MET A 232 3.64 12.63 11.57
CA MET A 232 2.69 13.55 10.97
C MET A 232 2.51 14.77 11.83
N ARG A 233 2.33 15.92 11.19
CA ARG A 233 2.06 17.19 11.86
C ARG A 233 1.01 17.96 11.09
N ALA A 234 0.02 18.50 11.80
CA ALA A 234 -1.03 19.33 11.24
C ALA A 234 -1.31 20.54 12.13
N GLN A 235 -1.73 21.65 11.53
CA GLN A 235 -2.17 22.82 12.28
C GLN A 235 -3.60 22.60 12.80
N VAL A 236 -3.89 23.23 13.93
CA VAL A 236 -5.24 23.33 14.48
C VAL A 236 -5.74 24.75 14.26
N HIS A 237 -6.82 24.87 13.50
CA HIS A 237 -7.51 26.12 13.24
C HIS A 237 -8.96 26.00 13.70
N ASN A 238 -9.42 26.91 14.58
CA ASN A 238 -10.77 26.89 15.15
C ASN A 238 -11.20 25.53 15.73
N GLY A 239 -10.28 24.82 16.38
CA GLY A 239 -10.55 23.50 16.99
C GLY A 239 -10.66 22.35 15.99
N GLN A 240 -10.29 22.56 14.72
CA GLN A 240 -10.27 21.54 13.68
C GLN A 240 -8.87 21.36 13.11
N LEU A 241 -8.56 20.15 12.65
CA LEU A 241 -7.31 19.85 11.95
C LEU A 241 -7.32 20.44 10.54
N GLU A 242 -6.29 21.20 10.22
CA GLU A 242 -6.03 21.68 8.87
C GLU A 242 -5.08 20.73 8.13
N TYR A 243 -5.64 19.90 7.26
CA TYR A 243 -4.88 18.89 6.51
C TYR A 243 -4.08 19.43 5.33
N ARG A 244 -4.33 20.67 4.87
CA ARG A 244 -3.65 21.27 3.70
C ARG A 244 -2.15 21.44 3.92
N GLY A 245 -1.74 21.75 5.16
CA GLY A 245 -0.34 21.90 5.55
C GLY A 245 0.26 20.65 6.20
N GLN A 246 -0.39 19.48 6.09
CA GLN A 246 0.07 18.30 6.83
C GLN A 246 1.44 17.82 6.34
N THR A 247 2.34 17.56 7.27
CA THR A 247 3.60 16.86 6.97
C THR A 247 3.43 15.35 7.20
N PHE A 248 4.24 14.58 6.48
CA PHE A 248 4.38 13.13 6.66
C PHE A 248 5.85 12.81 6.42
N THR A 249 6.60 12.62 7.48
CA THR A 249 8.06 12.53 7.42
C THR A 249 8.52 11.27 8.13
N PHE A 250 9.35 10.48 7.47
CA PHE A 250 9.99 9.33 8.11
C PHE A 250 10.84 9.81 9.30
N ASP A 251 10.66 9.15 10.44
CA ASP A 251 11.36 9.48 11.68
C ASP A 251 12.40 8.39 12.02
N ARG A 252 11.93 7.16 12.23
CA ARG A 252 12.80 6.03 12.59
C ARG A 252 12.22 4.68 12.18
N PHE A 253 13.06 3.66 12.18
CA PHE A 253 12.65 2.26 12.14
C PHE A 253 12.75 1.63 13.52
N ILE A 254 11.78 0.80 13.87
CA ILE A 254 11.70 0.08 15.13
C ILE A 254 11.58 -1.41 14.81
N GLY A 255 12.57 -2.21 15.21
CA GLY A 255 12.57 -3.66 15.01
C GLY A 255 11.61 -4.36 15.98
N ASN A 256 10.97 -5.44 15.51
CA ASN A 256 10.14 -6.28 16.35
C ASN A 256 10.98 -7.39 17.00
N PRO A 257 11.14 -7.44 18.33
CA PRO A 257 11.90 -8.50 18.98
C PRO A 257 11.32 -9.90 18.74
N ALA A 258 10.00 -10.02 18.59
CA ALA A 258 9.34 -11.31 18.37
C ALA A 258 9.67 -11.95 17.01
N HIS A 259 10.14 -11.16 16.03
CA HIS A 259 10.51 -11.69 14.72
C HIS A 259 11.69 -12.66 14.78
N ALA A 260 12.65 -12.41 15.69
CA ALA A 260 13.79 -13.29 15.90
C ALA A 260 13.40 -14.66 16.48
N GLU A 261 12.19 -14.78 17.04
CA GLU A 261 11.68 -15.99 17.69
C GLU A 261 10.79 -16.85 16.76
N ALA A 262 10.90 -16.65 15.45
CA ALA A 262 10.18 -17.36 14.40
C ALA A 262 10.14 -18.89 14.61
N ARG A 263 8.94 -19.47 14.83
CA ARG A 263 8.76 -20.92 15.03
C ARG A 263 7.78 -21.60 14.07
N SER A 264 6.81 -20.88 13.51
CA SER A 264 5.80 -21.48 12.64
C SER A 264 5.09 -20.45 11.76
N THR A 265 4.70 -20.89 10.57
CA THR A 265 3.84 -20.16 9.64
C THR A 265 2.37 -20.35 10.03
N TYR A 266 1.56 -19.29 9.95
CA TYR A 266 0.12 -19.38 10.19
C TYR A 266 -0.58 -20.13 9.05
N ASN A 267 -1.53 -21.02 9.38
CA ASN A 267 -2.33 -21.76 8.41
C ASN A 267 -3.83 -21.47 8.62
N PRO A 268 -4.49 -20.73 7.71
CA PRO A 268 -5.89 -20.37 7.88
C PRO A 268 -6.83 -21.58 7.87
N ALA A 269 -6.49 -22.67 7.20
CA ALA A 269 -7.32 -23.89 7.18
C ALA A 269 -7.29 -24.67 8.52
N ALA A 270 -6.29 -24.41 9.36
CA ALA A 270 -6.16 -25.00 10.68
C ALA A 270 -6.70 -24.09 11.80
N ASP A 271 -7.13 -22.87 11.47
CA ASP A 271 -7.71 -21.91 12.41
C ASP A 271 -9.25 -21.93 12.28
N PRO A 272 -9.98 -22.46 13.27
CA PRO A 272 -11.44 -22.49 13.24
C PRO A 272 -12.09 -21.10 13.16
N SER A 273 -11.42 -20.07 13.70
CA SER A 273 -11.93 -18.69 13.68
C SER A 273 -11.80 -18.04 12.31
N ALA A 274 -10.96 -18.58 11.44
CA ALA A 274 -10.81 -18.09 10.08
C ALA A 274 -12.02 -18.46 9.22
N HIS A 275 -12.76 -19.54 9.51
CA HIS A 275 -13.81 -20.07 8.63
C HIS A 275 -13.33 -20.27 7.18
N PHE A 276 -12.06 -20.64 7.02
CA PHE A 276 -11.42 -20.82 5.73
C PHE A 276 -11.07 -22.29 5.50
N GLY A 277 -11.24 -22.77 4.27
CA GLY A 277 -10.81 -24.11 3.86
C GLY A 277 -10.76 -24.27 2.35
N PRO A 278 -10.44 -25.47 1.85
CA PRO A 278 -10.26 -25.71 0.42
C PRO A 278 -11.47 -25.40 -0.46
N SER A 279 -12.67 -25.42 0.13
CA SER A 279 -13.95 -25.14 -0.52
C SER A 279 -14.48 -23.73 -0.27
N THR A 280 -13.72 -22.86 0.40
CA THR A 280 -14.13 -21.46 0.59
C THR A 280 -14.13 -20.75 -0.76
N ASP A 281 -15.29 -20.18 -1.11
CA ASP A 281 -15.48 -19.38 -2.31
C ASP A 281 -14.74 -18.04 -2.15
N LEU A 282 -13.82 -17.74 -3.07
CA LEU A 282 -13.08 -16.49 -3.10
C LEU A 282 -13.69 -15.50 -4.10
N GLY A 283 -14.73 -15.89 -4.82
CA GLY A 283 -15.31 -15.10 -5.90
C GLY A 283 -14.33 -14.88 -7.04
N THR A 284 -13.34 -15.76 -7.20
CA THR A 284 -12.30 -15.61 -8.23
C THR A 284 -12.93 -15.74 -9.62
N PRO A 285 -12.90 -14.69 -10.47
CA PRO A 285 -13.57 -14.73 -11.75
C PRO A 285 -12.91 -15.75 -12.68
N ALA A 286 -13.74 -16.47 -13.44
CA ALA A 286 -13.25 -17.36 -14.47
C ALA A 286 -12.36 -16.60 -15.47
N ILE A 287 -11.16 -17.10 -15.71
CA ILE A 287 -10.26 -16.54 -16.71
C ILE A 287 -10.68 -17.13 -18.05
N ALA A 288 -11.19 -16.29 -18.94
CA ALA A 288 -11.51 -16.72 -20.30
C ALA A 288 -10.27 -17.34 -20.95
N ALA A 289 -10.41 -18.55 -21.49
CA ALA A 289 -9.39 -19.11 -22.37
C ALA A 289 -9.16 -18.14 -23.52
N ASN A 290 -7.91 -17.87 -23.86
CA ASN A 290 -7.65 -17.13 -25.09
C ASN A 290 -8.22 -17.95 -26.27
N PRO A 291 -8.64 -17.32 -27.37
CA PRO A 291 -8.82 -18.06 -28.60
C PRO A 291 -7.48 -18.73 -28.90
N TYR A 292 -7.46 -20.06 -29.02
CA TYR A 292 -6.29 -20.93 -29.22
C TYR A 292 -5.46 -20.62 -30.50
N THR A 293 -5.60 -19.42 -31.07
CA THR A 293 -5.01 -18.96 -32.32
C THR A 293 -3.72 -18.17 -32.15
N ARG A 294 -3.28 -17.89 -30.91
CA ARG A 294 -1.98 -17.25 -30.63
C ARG A 294 -1.19 -17.99 -29.57
N GLY A 295 -0.75 -19.22 -29.83
CA GLY A 295 0.40 -19.87 -29.15
C GLY A 295 0.52 -19.78 -27.63
N CYS A 296 -0.55 -19.51 -26.87
CA CYS A 296 -0.47 -19.41 -25.42
C CYS A 296 -0.83 -20.76 -24.84
N GLU A 297 0.15 -21.44 -24.30
CA GLU A 297 -0.08 -22.57 -23.42
C GLU A 297 -0.53 -22.05 -22.05
N ALA A 298 -1.29 -22.86 -21.30
CA ALA A 298 -1.75 -22.55 -19.93
C ALA A 298 -0.60 -22.14 -18.98
N ILE A 299 0.64 -22.46 -19.35
CA ILE A 299 1.86 -22.13 -18.61
C ILE A 299 2.25 -20.65 -18.79
N ALA A 300 1.97 -20.04 -19.94
CA ALA A 300 2.60 -18.80 -20.39
C ALA A 300 1.83 -17.51 -20.09
N GLN A 301 0.69 -17.56 -19.39
CA GLN A 301 -0.15 -16.40 -19.04
C GLN A 301 -0.36 -15.47 -20.25
N CYS A 302 -1.32 -15.83 -21.12
CA CYS A 302 -1.68 -15.12 -22.34
C CYS A 302 -1.52 -13.59 -22.18
N ARG A 303 -0.46 -13.05 -22.80
CA ARG A 303 -0.22 -11.62 -22.96
C ARG A 303 -1.04 -11.09 -24.11
#